data_AF-K9YV52-F1
#
_entry.id   AF-K9YV52-F1
#
_cell.length_a   1.000
_cell.length_b   1.000
_cell.length_c   1.000
_cell.angle_alpha   90.00
_cell.angle_beta   90.00
_cell.angle_gamma   90.00
#
_symmetry.space_group_name_H-M   'P 1'
#
loop_
_entity.id
_entity.type
_entity.pdbx_description
1 polymer ?
#
loop_
_entity_poly.entity_id
_entity_poly.type
_entity_poly.pdbx_seq_one_letter_code
_entity_poly.pdbx_strand_id
1 'polypeptide(L)'
;MRIYLYLLAGITSPLIGWNIAQFILTDAGFLTQFPELVLFPCVAISLAIGMVTNETFIGSPTKLKLGFRRLKIPILIAIGLGLILGLIAAGISQIFFLPQITLPTAITRSIGWLLIGIPVGLAEGLTWYWQSLEAGDPKRFRQRLLTSFLTAAIASLLAALIFEYLRNSFETIPIWFRQIEDILGFCLLGFLLGLGFSLTNSPSYMVALRAGSGFEYTNSLFDEELMDLQIDETDTEKTDIIPALNGKPRINTSRLKFVSDSELQDIEEGLSIQLPPRGKVIFGTQEDADIYIPNLPLFTAELELKPRETLLKVNPQYKKQIEINGERLGSKQTISLKHNDLITFYPKKQEDEDEEKMYRFVYYNRFLDPQA
;
A
#
# COMPACT_ATOMS: atom_id res chain seq x y z
N MET A 1 5.66 14.67 9.77
CA MET A 1 4.27 14.77 9.27
C MET A 1 3.48 13.50 9.50
N ARG A 2 3.88 12.35 8.94
CA ARG A 2 3.13 11.08 9.04
C ARG A 2 2.76 10.66 10.46
N ILE A 3 3.74 10.60 11.36
CA ILE A 3 3.52 10.19 12.77
C ILE A 3 2.49 11.12 13.43
N TYR A 4 2.61 12.43 13.26
CA TYR A 4 1.65 13.40 13.82
C TYR A 4 0.21 13.17 13.35
N LEU A 5 0.01 12.81 12.08
CA LEU A 5 -1.32 12.52 11.55
C LEU A 5 -1.93 11.25 12.16
N TYR A 6 -1.12 10.18 12.32
CA TYR A 6 -1.57 8.97 13.03
C TYR A 6 -1.84 9.21 14.50
N LEU A 7 -1.03 10.01 15.20
CA LEU A 7 -1.26 10.37 16.59
C LEU A 7 -2.55 11.19 16.74
N LEU A 8 -2.76 12.18 15.86
CA LEU A 8 -3.94 13.03 15.90
C LEU A 8 -5.21 12.25 15.56
N ALA A 9 -5.20 11.43 14.51
CA ALA A 9 -6.30 10.53 14.20
C ALA A 9 -6.54 9.52 15.33
N GLY A 10 -5.46 8.97 15.90
CA GLY A 10 -5.49 8.03 17.01
C GLY A 10 -6.14 8.60 18.26
N ILE A 11 -5.86 9.85 18.65
CA ILE A 11 -6.46 10.48 19.84
C ILE A 11 -7.89 10.98 19.57
N THR A 12 -8.13 11.62 18.43
CA THR A 12 -9.43 12.25 18.15
C THR A 12 -10.54 11.24 17.90
N SER A 13 -10.24 10.15 17.21
CA SER A 13 -11.23 9.12 16.85
C SER A 13 -11.90 8.44 18.06
N PRO A 14 -11.18 7.90 19.06
CA PRO A 14 -11.82 7.26 20.20
C PRO A 14 -12.58 8.27 21.06
N LEU A 15 -12.14 9.53 21.13
CA LEU A 15 -12.90 10.58 21.81
C LEU A 15 -14.23 10.87 21.13
N ILE A 16 -14.26 10.92 19.80
CA ILE A 16 -15.51 11.06 19.03
C ILE A 16 -16.44 9.87 19.31
N GLY A 17 -15.90 8.65 19.25
CA GLY A 17 -16.68 7.44 19.52
C GLY A 17 -17.22 7.39 20.94
N TRP A 18 -16.42 7.79 21.93
CA TRP A 18 -16.83 7.89 23.33
C TRP A 18 -17.92 8.94 23.52
N ASN A 19 -17.80 10.13 22.94
CA ASN A 19 -18.83 11.17 23.04
C ASN A 19 -20.17 10.72 22.43
N ILE A 20 -20.13 10.04 21.28
CA ILE A 20 -21.33 9.47 20.66
C ILE A 20 -21.96 8.40 21.57
N ALA A 21 -21.14 7.54 22.17
CA ALA A 21 -21.63 6.54 23.11
C ALA A 21 -22.27 7.17 24.36
N GLN A 22 -21.64 8.19 24.93
CA GLN A 22 -22.20 8.92 26.08
C GLN A 22 -23.55 9.53 25.74
N PHE A 23 -23.67 10.23 24.60
CA PHE A 23 -24.96 10.77 24.14
C PHE A 23 -26.06 9.69 24.07
N ILE A 24 -25.75 8.50 23.53
CA ILE A 24 -26.71 7.39 23.42
C ILE A 24 -27.09 6.84 24.81
N LEU A 25 -26.12 6.73 25.72
CA LEU A 25 -26.33 6.15 27.05
C LEU A 25 -27.01 7.13 28.01
N THR A 26 -26.59 8.40 28.05
CA THR A 26 -27.08 9.40 29.01
C THR A 26 -28.32 10.12 28.52
N ASP A 27 -28.32 10.58 27.27
CA ASP A 27 -29.37 11.49 26.77
C ASP A 27 -30.50 10.71 26.12
N ALA A 28 -30.19 9.69 25.32
CA ALA A 28 -31.19 8.81 24.72
C ALA A 28 -31.64 7.66 25.65
N GLY A 29 -30.87 7.34 26.69
CA GLY A 29 -31.20 6.29 27.67
C GLY A 29 -31.25 4.87 27.10
N PHE A 30 -30.59 4.61 25.96
CA PHE A 30 -30.66 3.33 25.28
C PHE A 30 -29.65 2.33 25.84
N LEU A 31 -30.06 1.08 26.12
CA LEU A 31 -29.19 0.00 26.61
C LEU A 31 -28.32 0.35 27.83
N THR A 32 -28.81 1.21 28.73
CA THR A 32 -28.09 1.61 29.95
C THR A 32 -27.75 0.45 30.89
N GLN A 33 -28.48 -0.66 30.79
CA GLN A 33 -28.21 -1.91 31.51
C GLN A 33 -26.95 -2.64 31.01
N PHE A 34 -26.54 -2.38 29.76
CA PHE A 34 -25.40 -3.01 29.09
C PHE A 34 -24.59 -1.96 28.34
N PRO A 35 -23.92 -1.03 29.06
CA PRO A 35 -23.27 0.13 28.45
C PRO A 35 -22.19 -0.24 27.42
N GLU A 36 -21.53 -1.40 27.58
CA GLU A 36 -20.50 -1.89 26.67
C GLU A 36 -21.04 -2.22 25.28
N LEU A 37 -22.32 -2.64 25.17
CA LEU A 37 -22.98 -2.89 23.87
C LEU A 37 -23.14 -1.62 23.03
N VAL A 38 -23.07 -0.45 23.65
CA VAL A 38 -23.09 0.85 22.97
C VAL A 38 -21.66 1.38 22.83
N LEU A 39 -20.90 1.36 23.92
CA LEU A 39 -19.57 1.98 23.98
C LEU A 39 -18.57 1.33 23.02
N PHE A 40 -18.46 0.01 23.03
CA PHE A 40 -17.41 -0.68 22.25
C PHE A 40 -17.63 -0.53 20.74
N PRO A 41 -18.85 -0.73 20.19
CA PRO A 41 -19.10 -0.46 18.78
C PRO A 41 -18.84 0.99 18.39
N CYS A 42 -19.28 1.98 19.18
CA CYS A 42 -19.09 3.40 18.85
C CYS A 42 -17.59 3.76 18.77
N VAL A 43 -16.80 3.32 19.75
CA VAL A 43 -15.36 3.55 19.77
C VAL A 43 -14.65 2.80 18.63
N ALA A 44 -15.01 1.52 18.40
CA ALA A 44 -14.42 0.72 17.34
C ALA A 44 -14.70 1.28 15.95
N ILE A 45 -15.95 1.70 15.66
CA ILE A 45 -16.32 2.35 14.41
C ILE A 45 -15.51 3.63 14.20
N SER A 46 -15.48 4.50 15.20
CA SER A 46 -14.81 5.79 15.08
C SER A 46 -13.31 5.61 14.85
N LEU A 47 -12.65 4.71 15.59
CA LEU A 47 -11.24 4.36 15.39
C LEU A 47 -10.98 3.75 14.00
N ALA A 48 -11.82 2.82 13.55
CA ALA A 48 -11.66 2.21 12.23
C ALA A 48 -11.77 3.25 11.10
N ILE A 49 -12.78 4.13 11.17
CA ILE A 49 -12.92 5.25 10.21
C ILE A 49 -11.69 6.15 10.25
N GLY A 50 -11.25 6.55 11.44
CA GLY A 50 -10.10 7.43 11.62
C GLY A 50 -8.82 6.87 11.00
N MET A 51 -8.53 5.58 11.24
CA MET A 51 -7.33 4.92 10.73
C MET A 51 -7.37 4.74 9.20
N VAL A 52 -8.50 4.27 8.65
CA VAL A 52 -8.69 4.09 7.19
C VAL A 52 -8.61 5.43 6.44
N THR A 53 -9.24 6.46 7.02
CA THR A 53 -9.23 7.81 6.47
C THR A 53 -7.81 8.37 6.45
N ASN A 54 -7.10 8.24 7.56
CA ASN A 54 -5.74 8.71 7.70
C ASN A 54 -4.79 7.99 6.72
N GLU A 55 -4.92 6.68 6.55
CA GLU A 55 -4.10 5.92 5.60
C GLU A 55 -4.34 6.38 4.15
N THR A 56 -5.58 6.67 3.78
CA THR A 56 -5.91 7.12 2.41
C THR A 56 -5.31 8.49 2.10
N PHE A 57 -5.41 9.43 3.05
CA PHE A 57 -4.87 10.78 2.85
C PHE A 57 -3.34 10.82 2.93
N ILE A 58 -2.72 10.00 3.79
CA ILE A 58 -1.26 9.85 3.82
C ILE A 58 -0.75 9.21 2.53
N GLY A 59 -1.51 8.28 1.95
CA GLY A 59 -1.22 7.67 0.67
C GLY A 59 -1.23 8.68 -0.48
N SER A 60 -2.15 9.66 -0.45
CA SER A 60 -2.43 10.58 -1.57
C SER A 60 -2.52 12.07 -1.17
N PRO A 61 -1.46 12.67 -0.58
CA PRO A 61 -1.55 13.98 0.08
C PRO A 61 -1.91 15.15 -0.86
N THR A 62 -1.66 15.02 -2.16
CA THR A 62 -1.87 16.08 -3.16
C THR A 62 -3.18 15.95 -3.94
N LYS A 63 -3.93 14.84 -3.79
CA LYS A 63 -5.15 14.55 -4.56
C LYS A 63 -6.36 14.31 -3.65
N LEU A 64 -6.69 15.28 -2.79
CA LEU A 64 -7.79 15.17 -1.80
C LEU A 64 -9.13 14.75 -2.43
N LYS A 65 -9.52 15.34 -3.56
CA LYS A 65 -10.77 15.02 -4.28
C LYS A 65 -10.85 13.56 -4.73
N LEU A 66 -9.71 12.99 -5.15
CA LEU A 66 -9.59 11.59 -5.53
C LEU A 66 -9.63 10.68 -4.29
N GLY A 67 -8.94 11.08 -3.22
CA GLY A 67 -8.97 10.41 -1.91
C GLY A 67 -10.38 10.23 -1.39
N PHE A 68 -11.21 11.29 -1.42
CA PHE A 68 -12.62 11.21 -1.00
C PHE A 68 -13.46 10.26 -1.85
N ARG A 69 -13.22 10.17 -3.17
CA ARG A 69 -13.95 9.22 -4.04
C ARG A 69 -13.58 7.78 -3.70
N ARG A 70 -12.29 7.51 -3.45
CA ARG A 70 -11.78 6.19 -3.07
C ARG A 70 -12.18 5.77 -1.65
N LEU A 71 -12.51 6.73 -0.78
CA LEU A 71 -12.85 6.48 0.63
C LEU A 71 -14.19 5.75 0.85
N LYS A 72 -15.12 5.83 -0.10
CA LYS A 72 -16.53 5.40 0.10
C LYS A 72 -16.66 3.93 0.50
N ILE A 73 -16.08 3.03 -0.29
CA ILE A 73 -16.17 1.59 -0.05
C ILE A 73 -15.37 1.19 1.21
N PRO A 74 -14.09 1.61 1.38
CA PRO A 74 -13.33 1.32 2.58
C PRO A 74 -13.98 1.81 3.87
N ILE A 75 -14.60 3.01 3.90
CA ILE A 75 -15.32 3.48 5.09
C ILE A 75 -16.53 2.60 5.39
N LEU A 76 -17.34 2.25 4.40
CA LEU A 76 -18.53 1.41 4.62
C LEU A 76 -18.14 0.06 5.23
N ILE A 77 -17.04 -0.51 4.75
CA ILE A 77 -16.48 -1.76 5.29
C ILE A 77 -15.90 -1.52 6.68
N ALA A 78 -15.21 -0.40 6.92
CA ALA A 78 -14.68 -0.04 8.24
C ALA A 78 -15.80 0.08 9.28
N ILE A 79 -16.92 0.70 8.92
CA ILE A 79 -18.11 0.84 9.74
C ILE A 79 -18.70 -0.54 10.04
N GLY A 80 -18.92 -1.36 9.01
CA GLY A 80 -19.47 -2.71 9.16
C GLY A 80 -18.61 -3.61 10.06
N LEU A 81 -17.30 -3.64 9.82
CA LEU A 81 -16.35 -4.41 10.62
C LEU A 81 -16.24 -3.85 12.04
N GLY A 82 -16.16 -2.53 12.21
CA GLY A 82 -16.11 -1.88 13.52
C GLY A 82 -17.36 -2.20 14.36
N LEU A 83 -18.54 -2.21 13.74
CA LEU A 83 -19.79 -2.57 14.38
C LEU A 83 -19.81 -4.05 14.79
N ILE A 84 -19.52 -4.97 13.87
CA ILE A 84 -19.54 -6.41 14.13
C ILE A 84 -18.52 -6.78 15.20
N LEU A 85 -17.26 -6.36 15.04
CA LEU A 85 -16.19 -6.69 15.97
C LEU A 85 -16.39 -6.00 17.32
N GLY A 86 -16.91 -4.78 17.33
CA GLY A 86 -17.27 -4.06 18.55
C GLY A 86 -18.39 -4.74 19.34
N LEU A 87 -19.41 -5.26 18.64
CA LEU A 87 -20.50 -6.03 19.27
C LEU A 87 -20.02 -7.37 19.83
N ILE A 88 -19.16 -8.07 19.09
CA ILE A 88 -18.53 -9.32 19.58
C ILE A 88 -17.71 -9.03 20.84
N ALA A 89 -16.88 -7.98 20.82
CA ALA A 89 -16.10 -7.57 21.97
C ALA A 89 -16.98 -7.18 23.17
N ALA A 90 -18.07 -6.47 22.93
CA ALA A 90 -19.03 -6.10 23.95
C ALA A 90 -19.70 -7.35 24.55
N GLY A 91 -20.15 -8.29 23.73
CA GLY A 91 -20.73 -9.55 24.20
C GLY A 91 -19.76 -10.36 25.05
N ILE A 92 -18.49 -10.43 24.64
CA ILE A 92 -17.42 -11.06 25.43
C ILE A 92 -17.21 -10.33 26.76
N SER A 93 -17.21 -8.99 26.75
CA SER A 93 -17.04 -8.21 27.98
C SER A 93 -18.15 -8.46 29.00
N GLN A 94 -19.40 -8.63 28.55
CA GLN A 94 -20.52 -8.94 29.42
C GLN A 94 -20.32 -10.26 30.19
N ILE A 95 -19.69 -11.26 29.56
CA ILE A 95 -19.36 -12.53 30.22
C ILE A 95 -18.41 -12.27 31.39
N PHE A 96 -17.39 -11.43 31.21
CA PHE A 96 -16.43 -11.10 32.26
C PHE A 96 -17.02 -10.24 33.40
N PHE A 97 -18.14 -9.56 33.15
CA PHE A 97 -18.87 -8.81 34.17
C PHE A 97 -19.94 -9.62 34.90
N LEU A 98 -20.13 -10.91 34.54
CA LEU A 98 -21.08 -11.77 35.27
C LEU A 98 -20.63 -11.95 36.73
N PRO A 99 -21.55 -11.83 37.70
CA PRO A 99 -21.23 -11.92 39.14
C PRO A 99 -20.66 -13.29 39.57
N GLN A 100 -20.78 -14.30 38.72
CA GLN A 100 -20.23 -15.64 38.93
C GLN A 100 -18.70 -15.70 38.70
N ILE A 101 -18.14 -14.73 37.97
CA ILE A 101 -16.71 -14.67 37.63
C ILE A 101 -16.07 -13.57 38.47
N THR A 102 -15.39 -13.96 39.55
CA THR A 102 -14.69 -13.01 40.43
C THR A 102 -13.28 -12.73 39.93
N LEU A 103 -13.15 -11.84 38.93
CA LEU A 103 -11.86 -11.34 38.49
C LEU A 103 -11.46 -10.07 39.27
N PRO A 104 -10.17 -9.90 39.60
CA PRO A 104 -9.66 -8.63 40.11
C PRO A 104 -9.99 -7.48 39.17
N THR A 105 -10.41 -6.34 39.72
CA THR A 105 -10.86 -5.18 38.92
C THR A 105 -9.82 -4.69 37.91
N ALA A 106 -8.53 -4.73 38.25
CA ALA A 106 -7.43 -4.38 37.35
C ALA A 106 -7.34 -5.31 36.12
N ILE A 107 -7.61 -6.61 36.30
CA ILE A 107 -7.60 -7.59 35.21
C ILE A 107 -8.81 -7.36 34.31
N THR A 108 -10.00 -7.16 34.89
CA THR A 108 -11.22 -6.89 34.11
C THR A 108 -11.09 -5.64 33.25
N ARG A 109 -10.48 -4.56 33.80
CA ARG A 109 -10.17 -3.38 32.98
C ARG A 109 -9.20 -3.72 31.87
N SER A 110 -8.06 -4.34 32.18
CA SER A 110 -7.04 -4.70 31.18
C SER A 110 -7.62 -5.52 30.01
N ILE A 111 -8.54 -6.45 30.31
CA ILE A 111 -9.28 -7.20 29.31
C ILE A 111 -10.19 -6.27 28.49
N GLY A 112 -10.91 -5.34 29.11
CA GLY A 112 -11.71 -4.34 28.42
C GLY A 112 -10.92 -3.51 27.40
N TRP A 113 -9.71 -3.06 27.75
CA TRP A 113 -8.84 -2.33 26.83
C TRP A 113 -8.40 -3.18 25.63
N LEU A 114 -8.04 -4.45 25.87
CA LEU A 114 -7.73 -5.40 24.81
C LEU A 114 -8.94 -5.64 23.89
N LEU A 115 -10.13 -5.78 24.48
CA LEU A 115 -11.39 -5.98 23.76
C LEU A 115 -11.77 -4.75 22.91
N ILE A 116 -11.31 -3.55 23.24
CA ILE A 116 -11.51 -2.36 22.38
C ILE A 116 -10.48 -2.33 21.25
N GLY A 117 -9.20 -2.52 21.55
CA GLY A 117 -8.16 -2.30 20.54
C GLY A 117 -7.94 -3.47 19.57
N ILE A 118 -8.13 -4.73 19.97
CA ILE A 118 -8.00 -5.88 19.06
C ILE A 118 -8.98 -5.76 17.86
N PRO A 119 -10.28 -5.49 18.07
CA PRO A 119 -11.22 -5.18 16.98
C PRO A 119 -10.74 -4.11 16.02
N VAL A 120 -10.09 -3.06 16.52
CA VAL A 120 -9.59 -1.95 15.70
C VAL A 120 -8.45 -2.41 14.80
N GLY A 121 -7.50 -3.20 15.32
CA GLY A 121 -6.42 -3.78 14.52
C GLY A 121 -6.91 -4.76 13.45
N LEU A 122 -7.94 -5.55 13.76
CA LEU A 122 -8.60 -6.42 12.78
C LEU A 122 -9.37 -5.62 11.73
N ALA A 123 -10.14 -4.61 12.15
CA ALA A 123 -10.91 -3.75 11.25
C ALA A 123 -9.99 -3.03 10.27
N GLU A 124 -8.89 -2.42 10.73
CA GLU A 124 -7.88 -1.77 9.89
C GLU A 124 -7.19 -2.77 8.95
N GLY A 125 -6.72 -3.90 9.47
CA GLY A 125 -5.99 -4.88 8.67
C GLY A 125 -6.87 -5.54 7.60
N LEU A 126 -8.16 -5.76 7.88
CA LEU A 126 -9.12 -6.27 6.91
C LEU A 126 -9.50 -5.19 5.90
N THR A 127 -9.81 -3.96 6.32
CA THR A 127 -10.18 -2.88 5.39
C THR A 127 -9.08 -2.56 4.38
N TRP A 128 -7.82 -2.79 4.73
CA TRP A 128 -6.69 -2.64 3.82
C TRP A 128 -6.85 -3.44 2.51
N TYR A 129 -7.55 -4.59 2.54
CA TYR A 129 -7.81 -5.39 1.34
C TYR A 129 -8.49 -4.59 0.23
N TRP A 130 -9.45 -3.74 0.60
CA TRP A 130 -10.22 -2.94 -0.34
C TRP A 130 -9.62 -1.56 -0.62
N GLN A 131 -8.55 -1.21 0.08
CA GLN A 131 -7.88 0.08 -0.06
C GLN A 131 -6.61 -0.02 -0.93
N SER A 132 -5.94 -1.17 -0.91
CA SER A 132 -4.62 -1.33 -1.49
C SER A 132 -4.60 -2.35 -2.62
N LEU A 133 -4.05 -1.95 -3.78
CA LEU A 133 -3.73 -2.88 -4.87
C LEU A 133 -2.71 -3.95 -4.46
N GLU A 134 -1.88 -3.67 -3.45
CA GLU A 134 -0.94 -4.67 -2.92
C GLU A 134 -1.63 -5.82 -2.17
N ALA A 135 -2.92 -5.69 -1.84
CA ALA A 135 -3.67 -6.75 -1.18
C ALA A 135 -4.02 -7.93 -2.09
N GLY A 136 -3.82 -7.78 -3.41
CA GLY A 136 -3.90 -8.91 -4.34
C GLY A 136 -2.83 -9.98 -4.08
N ASP A 137 -1.73 -9.65 -3.37
CA ASP A 137 -0.76 -10.65 -2.91
C ASP A 137 -1.19 -11.24 -1.54
N PRO A 138 -1.58 -12.52 -1.48
CA PRO A 138 -2.07 -13.14 -0.25
C PRO A 138 -1.02 -13.19 0.86
N LYS A 139 0.28 -13.21 0.53
CA LYS A 139 1.35 -13.22 1.54
C LYS A 139 1.46 -11.85 2.20
N ARG A 140 1.43 -10.77 1.41
CA ARG A 140 1.46 -9.40 1.93
C ARG A 140 0.22 -9.07 2.75
N PHE A 141 -0.95 -9.49 2.29
CA PHE A 141 -2.19 -9.32 3.03
C PHE A 141 -2.14 -9.98 4.40
N ARG A 142 -1.74 -11.27 4.48
CA ARG A 142 -1.60 -11.99 5.76
C ARG A 142 -0.59 -11.34 6.69
N GLN A 143 0.56 -10.92 6.14
CA GLN A 143 1.59 -10.22 6.91
C GLN A 143 1.03 -8.92 7.49
N ARG A 144 0.33 -8.12 6.68
CA ARG A 144 -0.26 -6.86 7.13
C ARG A 144 -1.31 -7.08 8.20
N LEU A 145 -2.27 -7.98 7.97
CA LEU A 145 -3.32 -8.30 8.93
C LEU A 145 -2.72 -8.74 10.28
N LEU A 146 -1.70 -9.61 10.26
CA LEU A 146 -1.03 -10.07 11.48
C LEU A 146 -0.30 -8.91 12.18
N THR A 147 0.40 -8.06 11.44
CA THR A 147 1.08 -6.89 12.02
C THR A 147 0.09 -5.92 12.64
N SER A 148 -1.04 -5.64 11.99
CA SER A 148 -2.07 -4.74 12.51
C SER A 148 -2.71 -5.29 13.79
N PHE A 149 -3.05 -6.58 13.79
CA PHE A 149 -3.58 -7.28 14.96
C PHE A 149 -2.60 -7.24 16.14
N LEU A 150 -1.34 -7.65 15.94
CA LEU A 150 -0.33 -7.67 16.99
C LEU A 150 -0.02 -6.27 17.52
N THR A 151 0.08 -5.28 16.62
CA THR A 151 0.31 -3.89 17.01
C THR A 151 -0.81 -3.38 17.90
N ALA A 152 -2.06 -3.63 17.51
CA ALA A 152 -3.21 -3.18 18.30
C ALA A 152 -3.30 -3.89 19.65
N ALA A 153 -3.03 -5.19 19.70
CA ALA A 153 -2.99 -5.95 20.95
C ALA A 153 -1.91 -5.42 21.90
N ILE A 154 -0.68 -5.21 21.41
CA ILE A 154 0.44 -4.68 22.21
C ILE A 154 0.13 -3.25 22.68
N ALA A 155 -0.35 -2.39 21.79
CA ALA A 155 -0.70 -1.01 22.13
C ALA A 155 -1.78 -0.95 23.22
N SER A 156 -2.79 -1.81 23.13
CA SER A 156 -3.89 -1.88 24.11
C SER A 156 -3.41 -2.40 25.47
N LEU A 157 -2.54 -3.41 25.47
CA LEU A 157 -1.96 -3.95 26.69
C LEU A 157 -1.05 -2.92 27.37
N LEU A 158 -0.22 -2.21 26.61
CA LEU A 158 0.58 -1.10 27.14
C LEU A 158 -0.29 0.03 27.69
N ALA A 159 -1.39 0.37 27.00
CA ALA A 159 -2.33 1.37 27.48
C ALA A 159 -2.92 0.95 28.83
N ALA A 160 -3.39 -0.29 28.94
CA ALA A 160 -3.92 -0.84 30.19
C ALA A 160 -2.89 -0.82 31.33
N LEU A 161 -1.66 -1.25 31.08
CA LEU A 161 -0.59 -1.27 32.08
C LEU A 161 -0.22 0.14 32.56
N ILE A 162 -0.06 1.09 31.64
CA ILE A 162 0.25 2.49 31.98
C ILE A 162 -0.91 3.10 32.78
N PHE A 163 -2.15 2.81 32.39
CA PHE A 163 -3.33 3.32 33.08
C PHE A 163 -3.47 2.77 34.51
N GLU A 164 -3.29 1.47 34.69
CA GLU A 164 -3.30 0.85 36.01
C GLU A 164 -2.11 1.32 36.87
N TYR A 165 -0.94 1.55 36.28
CA TYR A 165 0.19 2.17 36.98
C TYR A 165 -0.13 3.58 37.47
N LEU A 166 -0.73 4.42 36.62
CA LEU A 166 -1.18 5.77 37.00
C LEU A 166 -2.21 5.72 38.12
N ARG A 167 -3.17 4.79 38.05
CA ARG A 167 -4.21 4.62 39.06
C ARG A 167 -3.64 4.16 40.41
N ASN A 168 -2.71 3.21 40.40
CA ASN A 168 -2.05 2.69 41.61
C ASN A 168 -1.06 3.68 42.23
N SER A 169 -0.62 4.69 41.47
CA SER A 169 0.24 5.75 41.98
C SER A 169 -0.50 6.70 42.94
N PHE A 170 -1.84 6.66 42.97
CA PHE A 170 -2.66 7.38 43.91
C PHE A 170 -3.15 6.45 45.03
N GLU A 171 -2.83 6.75 46.29
CA GLU A 171 -3.36 6.00 47.45
C GLU A 171 -4.90 6.10 47.55
N THR A 172 -5.44 7.25 47.19
CA THR A 172 -6.88 7.48 47.02
C THR A 172 -7.11 8.23 45.71
N ILE A 173 -8.02 7.73 44.88
CA ILE A 173 -8.27 8.30 43.55
C ILE A 173 -8.90 9.69 43.71
N PRO A 174 -8.24 10.76 43.24
CA PRO A 174 -8.78 12.11 43.33
C PRO A 174 -10.10 12.25 42.56
N ILE A 175 -11.00 13.10 43.04
CA ILE A 175 -12.31 13.35 42.40
C ILE A 175 -12.14 13.85 40.96
N TRP A 176 -11.17 14.75 40.73
CA TRP A 176 -10.86 15.26 39.40
C TRP A 176 -10.38 14.15 38.46
N PHE A 177 -9.61 13.19 38.96
CA PHE A 177 -9.12 12.06 38.17
C PHE A 177 -10.27 11.15 37.76
N ARG A 178 -11.20 10.86 38.67
CA ARG A 178 -12.40 10.05 38.38
C ARG A 178 -13.29 10.67 37.28
N GLN A 179 -13.35 11.99 37.18
CA GLN A 179 -14.15 12.67 36.15
C GLN A 179 -13.54 12.60 34.75
N ILE A 180 -12.21 12.56 34.65
CA ILE A 180 -11.49 12.53 33.37
C ILE A 180 -10.91 11.15 33.06
N GLU A 181 -11.18 10.16 33.91
CA GLU A 181 -10.58 8.84 33.87
C GLU A 181 -10.76 8.19 32.49
N ASP A 182 -12.00 8.15 32.00
CA ASP A 182 -12.33 7.59 30.69
C ASP A 182 -11.69 8.38 29.54
N ILE A 183 -11.72 9.71 29.61
CA ILE A 183 -11.17 10.60 28.57
C ILE A 183 -9.65 10.41 28.44
N LEU A 184 -8.95 10.41 29.58
CA LEU A 184 -7.51 10.11 29.62
C LEU A 184 -7.25 8.71 29.10
N GLY A 185 -8.13 7.77 29.44
CA GLY A 185 -7.98 6.39 29.00
C GLY A 185 -8.05 6.25 27.48
N PHE A 186 -9.11 6.76 26.87
CA PHE A 186 -9.28 6.75 25.42
C PHE A 186 -8.21 7.56 24.68
N CYS A 187 -7.74 8.68 25.25
CA CYS A 187 -6.61 9.42 24.72
C CYS A 187 -5.33 8.57 24.69
N LEU A 188 -5.03 7.85 25.79
CA LEU A 188 -3.84 7.02 25.90
C LEU A 188 -3.90 5.82 24.96
N LEU A 189 -5.05 5.13 24.89
CA LEU A 189 -5.28 4.05 23.92
C LEU A 189 -5.04 4.56 22.50
N GLY A 190 -5.70 5.66 22.16
CA GLY A 190 -5.63 6.29 20.86
C GLY A 190 -4.22 6.72 20.47
N PHE A 191 -3.49 7.32 21.40
CA PHE A 191 -2.09 7.71 21.22
C PHE A 191 -1.21 6.49 20.90
N LEU A 192 -1.32 5.41 21.68
CA LEU A 192 -0.49 4.21 21.49
C LEU A 192 -0.86 3.44 20.22
N LEU A 193 -2.14 3.37 19.88
CA LEU A 193 -2.60 2.80 18.59
C LEU A 193 -2.08 3.64 17.42
N GLY A 194 -2.22 4.96 17.49
CA GLY A 194 -1.68 5.88 16.48
C GLY A 194 -0.17 5.73 16.30
N LEU A 195 0.58 5.67 17.40
CA LEU A 195 2.03 5.45 17.37
C LEU A 195 2.35 4.10 16.73
N GLY A 196 1.71 3.03 17.20
CA GLY A 196 1.89 1.67 16.69
C GLY A 196 1.68 1.60 15.17
N PHE A 197 0.51 2.03 14.69
CA PHE A 197 0.21 2.02 13.26
C PHE A 197 1.10 2.98 12.45
N SER A 198 1.58 4.08 13.03
CA SER A 198 2.52 4.96 12.31
C SER A 198 3.84 4.27 11.97
N LEU A 199 4.26 3.30 12.80
CA LEU A 199 5.48 2.52 12.63
C LEU A 199 5.26 1.27 11.79
N THR A 200 4.14 0.57 12.01
CA THR A 200 3.90 -0.73 11.38
C THR A 200 3.19 -0.62 10.04
N ASN A 201 2.33 0.38 9.87
CA ASN A 201 1.80 0.66 8.56
C ASN A 201 2.96 1.27 7.78
N SER A 202 3.25 0.78 6.60
CA SER A 202 3.92 1.56 5.56
C SER A 202 2.87 1.86 4.49
N PRO A 203 2.85 3.06 3.90
CA PRO A 203 2.12 3.30 2.67
C PRO A 203 2.42 2.18 1.68
N SER A 204 1.42 1.72 0.94
CA SER A 204 1.64 0.84 -0.20
C SER A 204 2.55 1.57 -1.19
N TYR A 205 3.83 1.23 -1.15
CA TYR A 205 4.87 1.77 -2.02
C TYR A 205 5.04 0.79 -3.16
N MET A 206 4.08 0.79 -4.07
CA MET A 206 4.28 0.14 -5.33
C MET A 206 5.07 1.10 -6.20
N VAL A 207 6.34 0.76 -6.46
CA VAL A 207 7.11 1.44 -7.49
C VAL A 207 6.67 0.86 -8.83
N ALA A 208 6.43 1.70 -9.82
CA ALA A 208 5.99 1.24 -11.12
C ALA A 208 6.60 2.06 -12.26
N LEU A 209 6.66 1.45 -13.44
CA LEU A 209 6.95 2.11 -14.70
C LEU A 209 5.69 2.06 -15.55
N ARG A 210 5.17 3.22 -15.94
CA ARG A 210 4.07 3.27 -16.90
C ARG A 210 4.62 3.42 -18.31
N ALA A 211 4.23 2.53 -19.20
CA ALA A 211 4.49 2.64 -20.62
C ALA A 211 3.72 3.84 -21.19
N GLY A 212 4.41 4.70 -21.93
CA GLY A 212 3.85 5.84 -22.66
C GLY A 212 3.98 5.64 -24.17
N SER A 213 4.10 6.74 -24.90
CA SER A 213 4.28 6.71 -26.36
C SER A 213 5.51 5.87 -26.78
N GLY A 214 5.37 5.20 -27.91
CA GLY A 214 6.31 4.17 -28.40
C GLY A 214 5.85 2.74 -28.16
N PHE A 215 4.86 2.53 -27.27
CA PHE A 215 4.21 1.24 -27.02
C PHE A 215 2.81 1.18 -27.66
N GLU A 216 2.60 1.97 -28.70
CA GLU A 216 1.33 2.05 -29.43
C GLU A 216 1.07 0.72 -30.16
N TYR A 217 -0.17 0.25 -30.06
CA TYR A 217 -0.59 -1.08 -30.47
C TYR A 217 -0.60 -1.20 -32.02
N THR A 218 0.45 -1.76 -32.62
CA THR A 218 0.48 -2.13 -34.04
C THR A 218 -0.13 -3.51 -34.24
N ASN A 219 -1.46 -3.58 -34.30
CA ASN A 219 -2.20 -4.82 -34.46
C ASN A 219 -2.63 -5.14 -35.90
N SER A 220 -1.90 -4.69 -36.93
CA SER A 220 -2.42 -4.87 -38.30
C SER A 220 -1.42 -5.11 -39.44
N LEU A 221 -0.12 -5.30 -39.19
CA LEU A 221 0.84 -5.54 -40.29
C LEU A 221 1.73 -6.77 -40.10
N PHE A 222 1.98 -7.20 -38.85
CA PHE A 222 2.87 -8.34 -38.59
C PHE A 222 2.22 -9.72 -38.75
N ASP A 223 0.89 -9.82 -38.62
CA ASP A 223 0.18 -11.09 -38.83
C ASP A 223 0.06 -11.46 -40.32
N GLU A 224 0.17 -10.49 -41.24
CA GLU A 224 0.18 -10.75 -42.69
C GLU A 224 1.58 -11.14 -43.19
N GLU A 225 2.67 -10.49 -42.73
CA GLU A 225 4.04 -10.82 -43.18
C GLU A 225 4.54 -12.19 -42.70
N LEU A 226 4.07 -12.69 -41.54
CA LEU A 226 4.42 -14.03 -41.07
C LEU A 226 3.67 -15.16 -41.82
N MET A 227 2.62 -14.85 -42.58
CA MET A 227 1.97 -15.84 -43.46
C MET A 227 2.72 -16.05 -44.78
N ASP A 228 3.57 -15.12 -45.20
CA ASP A 228 4.28 -15.18 -46.48
C ASP A 228 5.68 -15.80 -46.41
N LEU A 229 6.22 -16.06 -45.21
CA LEU A 229 7.49 -16.75 -45.03
C LEU A 229 7.30 -18.25 -44.73
N GLN A 230 6.83 -18.99 -45.74
CA GLN A 230 7.07 -20.42 -45.82
C GLN A 230 8.57 -20.64 -46.06
N ILE A 231 9.32 -20.93 -45.00
CA ILE A 231 10.73 -21.33 -45.09
C ILE A 231 10.76 -22.80 -45.56
N ASP A 232 11.26 -23.00 -46.77
CA ASP A 232 11.61 -24.30 -47.33
C ASP A 232 12.83 -24.85 -46.56
N GLU A 233 12.69 -26.02 -45.94
CA GLU A 233 13.73 -26.66 -45.15
C GLU A 233 14.81 -27.26 -46.06
N THR A 234 15.87 -26.52 -46.38
CA THR A 234 17.18 -27.12 -46.70
C THR A 234 18.33 -26.17 -46.45
N ASP A 235 19.42 -26.74 -45.93
CA ASP A 235 20.79 -26.23 -45.83
C ASP A 235 21.23 -25.46 -44.56
N THR A 236 21.75 -26.27 -43.65
CA THR A 236 22.86 -26.00 -42.73
C THR A 236 23.96 -25.11 -43.31
N GLU A 237 24.24 -23.98 -42.66
CA GLU A 237 25.62 -23.53 -42.39
C GLU A 237 25.68 -22.53 -41.21
N LYS A 238 26.72 -22.70 -40.40
CA LYS A 238 26.97 -21.95 -39.15
C LYS A 238 27.10 -20.45 -39.38
N THR A 239 26.29 -19.67 -38.68
CA THR A 239 26.65 -18.30 -38.25
C THR A 239 26.19 -18.09 -36.82
N ASP A 240 27.14 -17.76 -35.93
CA ASP A 240 26.92 -17.29 -34.56
C ASP A 240 26.28 -15.89 -34.58
N ILE A 241 25.02 -15.82 -35.01
CA ILE A 241 24.18 -14.64 -34.90
C ILE A 241 22.90 -15.15 -34.24
N ILE A 242 22.75 -14.93 -32.94
CA ILE A 242 21.43 -15.06 -32.30
C ILE A 242 20.54 -14.07 -33.07
N PRO A 243 19.51 -14.53 -33.79
CA PRO A 243 18.73 -13.63 -34.62
C PRO A 243 18.04 -12.62 -33.70
N ALA A 244 18.32 -11.34 -33.93
CA ALA A 244 17.49 -10.24 -33.47
C ALA A 244 16.14 -10.36 -34.19
N LEU A 245 15.31 -11.30 -33.75
CA LEU A 245 14.00 -11.54 -34.32
C LEU A 245 13.06 -10.46 -33.79
N ASN A 246 12.41 -9.75 -34.72
CA ASN A 246 11.38 -8.75 -34.56
C ASN A 246 10.31 -9.14 -33.51
N GLY A 247 10.58 -8.87 -32.24
CA GLY A 247 9.68 -9.19 -31.12
C GLY A 247 9.04 -7.93 -30.54
N LYS A 248 7.77 -8.04 -30.12
CA LYS A 248 7.08 -6.98 -29.38
C LYS A 248 7.83 -6.67 -28.07
N PRO A 249 7.82 -5.43 -27.57
CA PRO A 249 8.36 -5.12 -26.25
C PRO A 249 7.60 -5.92 -25.18
N ARG A 250 8.32 -6.55 -24.25
CA ARG A 250 7.73 -7.50 -23.29
C ARG A 250 8.44 -7.49 -21.94
N ILE A 251 7.79 -8.00 -20.90
CA ILE A 251 8.38 -8.19 -19.57
C ILE A 251 8.67 -9.65 -19.27
N ASN A 252 9.65 -9.90 -18.40
CA ASN A 252 9.86 -11.20 -17.79
C ASN A 252 8.83 -11.43 -16.67
N THR A 253 7.78 -12.21 -16.96
CA THR A 253 6.67 -12.49 -16.04
C THR A 253 7.06 -13.28 -14.80
N SER A 254 8.24 -13.92 -14.79
CA SER A 254 8.76 -14.59 -13.60
C SER A 254 9.20 -13.60 -12.50
N ARG A 255 9.49 -12.34 -12.88
CA ARG A 255 10.04 -11.31 -11.99
C ARG A 255 9.20 -10.03 -11.93
N LEU A 256 8.53 -9.68 -13.01
CA LEU A 256 7.70 -8.49 -13.15
C LEU A 256 6.25 -8.88 -13.48
N LYS A 257 5.32 -7.98 -13.20
CA LYS A 257 3.90 -8.13 -13.57
C LYS A 257 3.30 -6.78 -13.86
N PHE A 258 2.23 -6.71 -14.65
CA PHE A 258 1.47 -5.47 -14.77
C PHE A 258 0.51 -5.32 -13.58
N VAL A 259 0.16 -4.07 -13.28
CA VAL A 259 -0.74 -3.73 -12.17
C VAL A 259 -2.18 -4.12 -12.48
N SER A 260 -2.60 -4.00 -13.75
CA SER A 260 -3.96 -4.29 -14.21
C SER A 260 -4.20 -5.77 -14.49
N ASP A 261 -3.17 -6.48 -14.97
CA ASP A 261 -3.28 -7.89 -15.38
C ASP A 261 -1.93 -8.59 -15.21
N SER A 262 -1.89 -9.71 -14.47
CA SER A 262 -0.66 -10.45 -14.21
C SER A 262 -0.26 -11.43 -15.30
N GLU A 263 -1.14 -11.73 -16.26
CA GLU A 263 -0.89 -12.74 -17.29
C GLU A 263 -0.33 -12.13 -18.59
N LEU A 264 -0.48 -10.82 -18.77
CA LEU A 264 0.07 -10.10 -19.91
C LEU A 264 1.61 -10.11 -19.89
N GLN A 265 2.20 -10.35 -21.05
CA GLN A 265 3.65 -10.30 -21.27
C GLN A 265 4.07 -9.07 -22.06
N ASP A 266 3.24 -8.66 -23.01
CA ASP A 266 3.55 -7.56 -23.94
C ASP A 266 3.31 -6.21 -23.26
N ILE A 267 4.21 -5.26 -23.54
CA ILE A 267 4.14 -3.89 -23.02
C ILE A 267 3.35 -3.05 -24.01
N GLU A 268 2.20 -2.57 -23.57
CA GLU A 268 1.33 -1.66 -24.31
C GLU A 268 1.27 -0.28 -23.65
N GLU A 269 1.02 0.76 -24.45
CA GLU A 269 0.86 2.12 -23.96
C GLU A 269 -0.23 2.20 -22.89
N GLY A 270 0.07 2.91 -21.81
CA GLY A 270 -0.85 3.12 -20.71
C GLY A 270 -0.81 2.02 -19.65
N LEU A 271 -0.23 0.84 -19.93
CA LEU A 271 0.01 -0.21 -18.95
C LEU A 271 1.09 0.20 -17.95
N SER A 272 0.97 -0.30 -16.74
CA SER A 272 1.91 -0.02 -15.65
C SER A 272 2.53 -1.29 -15.13
N ILE A 273 3.85 -1.39 -15.25
CA ILE A 273 4.67 -2.49 -14.82
C ILE A 273 5.00 -2.29 -13.34
N GLN A 274 4.62 -3.23 -12.49
CA GLN A 274 4.99 -3.24 -11.08
C GLN A 274 6.47 -3.64 -10.93
N LEU A 275 7.25 -2.77 -10.29
CA LEU A 275 8.64 -3.03 -9.97
C LEU A 275 8.77 -3.74 -8.60
N PRO A 276 9.80 -4.58 -8.42
CA PRO A 276 10.04 -5.24 -7.14
C PRO A 276 10.44 -4.20 -6.07
N PRO A 277 10.20 -4.49 -4.78
CA PRO A 277 10.49 -3.53 -3.70
C PRO A 277 12.01 -3.29 -3.51
N ARG A 278 12.84 -4.26 -3.92
CA ARG A 278 14.31 -4.22 -3.89
C ARG A 278 14.87 -5.03 -5.04
N GLY A 279 16.12 -4.73 -5.41
CA GLY A 279 16.87 -5.52 -6.38
C GLY A 279 17.16 -4.72 -7.64
N LYS A 280 17.32 -5.44 -8.75
CA LYS A 280 17.68 -4.86 -10.05
C LYS A 280 16.66 -5.23 -11.10
N VAL A 281 16.34 -4.30 -11.98
CA VAL A 281 15.52 -4.52 -13.18
C VAL A 281 16.33 -4.11 -14.39
N ILE A 282 16.58 -5.04 -15.30
CA ILE A 282 17.47 -4.85 -16.45
C ILE A 282 16.67 -4.55 -17.72
N PHE A 283 17.11 -3.55 -18.48
CA PHE A 283 16.59 -3.17 -19.79
C PHE A 283 17.57 -3.60 -20.90
N GLY A 284 17.06 -4.29 -21.91
CA GLY A 284 17.84 -4.64 -23.08
C GLY A 284 17.24 -5.81 -23.85
N THR A 285 18.06 -6.48 -24.63
CA THR A 285 17.67 -7.62 -25.49
C THR A 285 18.32 -8.94 -25.08
N GLN A 286 19.12 -8.95 -24.02
CA GLN A 286 19.72 -10.17 -23.45
C GLN A 286 18.68 -11.14 -22.86
N GLU A 287 19.01 -12.44 -22.78
CA GLU A 287 18.10 -13.48 -22.30
C GLU A 287 17.61 -13.27 -20.86
N ASP A 288 18.44 -12.67 -20.00
CA ASP A 288 18.14 -12.35 -18.61
C ASP A 288 17.57 -10.93 -18.42
N ALA A 289 17.19 -10.24 -19.50
CA ALA A 289 16.54 -8.93 -19.41
C ALA A 289 15.17 -9.05 -18.73
N ASP A 290 14.91 -8.16 -17.77
CA ASP A 290 13.61 -8.09 -17.09
C ASP A 290 12.58 -7.34 -17.95
N ILE A 291 13.04 -6.33 -18.69
CA ILE A 291 12.24 -5.55 -19.63
C ILE A 291 12.94 -5.63 -20.99
N TYR A 292 12.30 -6.35 -21.92
CA TYR A 292 12.74 -6.49 -23.29
C TYR A 292 12.16 -5.38 -24.14
N ILE A 293 13.03 -4.66 -24.86
CA ILE A 293 12.65 -3.65 -25.84
C ILE A 293 13.40 -3.98 -27.13
N PRO A 294 12.71 -4.18 -28.26
CA PRO A 294 13.35 -4.54 -29.51
C PRO A 294 14.31 -3.43 -29.96
N ASN A 295 15.37 -3.83 -30.67
CA ASN A 295 16.40 -2.94 -31.22
C ASN A 295 17.18 -2.11 -30.19
N LEU A 296 17.03 -2.40 -28.89
CA LEU A 296 17.98 -1.96 -27.88
C LEU A 296 19.22 -2.87 -27.85
N PRO A 297 20.38 -2.32 -27.46
CA PRO A 297 21.54 -3.14 -27.10
C PRO A 297 21.22 -4.20 -26.04
N LEU A 298 22.02 -5.28 -26.03
CA LEU A 298 21.90 -6.40 -25.08
C LEU A 298 21.71 -5.93 -23.64
N PHE A 299 22.57 -5.00 -23.19
CA PHE A 299 22.46 -4.33 -21.90
C PHE A 299 22.48 -2.81 -22.07
N THR A 300 21.34 -2.17 -21.85
CA THR A 300 21.19 -0.72 -22.04
C THR A 300 21.23 0.03 -20.71
N ALA A 301 20.43 -0.40 -19.73
CA ALA A 301 20.39 0.19 -18.41
C ALA A 301 19.89 -0.81 -17.35
N GLU A 302 20.18 -0.54 -16.07
CA GLU A 302 19.57 -1.22 -14.93
C GLU A 302 18.91 -0.20 -13.99
N LEU A 303 17.74 -0.54 -13.45
CA LEU A 303 17.17 0.14 -12.30
C LEU A 303 17.59 -0.59 -11.03
N GLU A 304 18.33 0.09 -10.16
CA GLU A 304 18.65 -0.38 -8.82
C GLU A 304 17.62 0.16 -7.82
N LEU A 305 16.79 -0.74 -7.30
CA LEU A 305 15.67 -0.46 -6.40
C LEU A 305 16.14 -0.61 -4.95
N LYS A 306 16.20 0.51 -4.23
CA LYS A 306 16.54 0.60 -2.80
C LYS A 306 15.31 1.01 -1.98
N PRO A 307 15.28 0.74 -0.66
CA PRO A 307 14.20 1.23 0.20
C PRO A 307 14.26 2.77 0.22
N ARG A 308 13.40 3.42 -0.57
CA ARG A 308 13.21 4.89 -0.73
C ARG A 308 13.97 5.57 -1.86
N GLU A 309 14.80 4.87 -2.61
CA GLU A 309 15.50 5.44 -3.76
C GLU A 309 15.51 4.46 -4.92
N THR A 310 15.40 4.97 -6.14
CA THR A 310 15.63 4.17 -7.34
C THR A 310 16.68 4.87 -8.18
N LEU A 311 17.74 4.13 -8.51
CA LEU A 311 18.84 4.64 -9.31
C LEU A 311 18.76 4.00 -10.69
N LEU A 312 18.70 4.82 -11.74
CA LEU A 312 18.92 4.37 -13.11
C LEU A 312 20.43 4.39 -13.38
N LYS A 313 21.00 3.22 -13.58
CA LYS A 313 22.39 3.03 -14.02
C LYS A 313 22.41 2.72 -15.48
N VAL A 314 23.14 3.53 -16.24
CA VAL A 314 23.16 3.48 -17.69
C VAL A 314 24.48 2.88 -18.15
N ASN A 315 24.43 2.01 -19.16
CA ASN A 315 25.63 1.50 -19.81
C ASN A 315 26.38 2.68 -20.46
N PRO A 316 27.66 2.93 -20.10
CA PRO A 316 28.43 4.06 -20.63
C PRO A 316 28.51 4.11 -22.16
N GLN A 317 28.46 2.95 -22.83
CA GLN A 317 28.50 2.86 -24.29
C GLN A 317 27.23 3.38 -24.96
N TYR A 318 26.07 3.29 -24.29
CA TYR A 318 24.76 3.58 -24.87
C TYR A 318 24.07 4.79 -24.22
N LYS A 319 24.79 5.60 -23.44
CA LYS A 319 24.25 6.78 -22.75
C LYS A 319 23.52 7.78 -23.65
N LYS A 320 23.93 7.91 -24.92
CA LYS A 320 23.30 8.82 -25.88
C LYS A 320 21.93 8.32 -26.39
N GLN A 321 21.60 7.06 -26.13
CA GLN A 321 20.32 6.43 -26.48
C GLN A 321 19.29 6.54 -25.37
N ILE A 322 19.60 7.25 -24.27
CA ILE A 322 18.69 7.43 -23.14
C ILE A 322 18.53 8.92 -22.85
N GLU A 323 17.28 9.34 -22.73
CA GLU A 323 16.89 10.66 -22.26
C GLU A 323 16.12 10.57 -20.95
N ILE A 324 16.38 11.53 -20.06
CA ILE A 324 15.61 11.70 -18.83
C ILE A 324 15.00 13.09 -18.85
N ASN A 325 13.67 13.18 -18.76
CA ASN A 325 12.91 14.43 -18.79
C ASN A 325 13.24 15.30 -20.03
N GLY A 326 13.56 14.67 -21.16
CA GLY A 326 13.91 15.34 -22.43
C GLY A 326 15.38 15.78 -22.54
N GLU A 327 16.23 15.48 -21.55
CA GLU A 327 17.67 15.74 -21.61
C GLU A 327 18.45 14.45 -21.89
N ARG A 328 19.25 14.43 -22.97
CA ARG A 328 20.17 13.33 -23.29
C ARG A 328 21.28 13.23 -22.26
N LEU A 329 21.61 12.01 -21.85
CA LEU A 329 22.64 11.79 -20.84
C LEU A 329 24.05 12.04 -21.39
N GLY A 330 24.71 13.06 -20.84
CA GLY A 330 26.08 13.44 -21.21
C GLY A 330 27.16 12.59 -20.52
N SER A 331 27.30 12.72 -19.20
CA SER A 331 28.40 12.12 -18.42
C SER A 331 27.97 11.28 -17.22
N LYS A 332 26.77 11.52 -16.67
CA LYS A 332 26.27 10.80 -15.49
C LYS A 332 25.90 9.37 -15.85
N GLN A 333 26.56 8.41 -15.21
CA GLN A 333 26.29 6.97 -15.37
C GLN A 333 25.18 6.48 -14.43
N THR A 334 24.91 7.22 -13.35
CA THR A 334 23.88 6.88 -12.36
C THR A 334 23.03 8.11 -12.11
N ILE A 335 21.71 7.98 -12.26
CA ILE A 335 20.73 9.03 -12.01
C ILE A 335 19.73 8.55 -10.96
N SER A 336 19.48 9.37 -9.95
CA SER A 336 18.43 9.12 -8.97
C SER A 336 17.08 9.57 -9.55
N LEU A 337 16.14 8.62 -9.68
CA LEU A 337 14.82 8.86 -10.27
C LEU A 337 13.84 9.39 -9.23
N LYS A 338 13.07 10.40 -9.64
CA LYS A 338 11.99 11.04 -8.89
C LYS A 338 10.64 10.72 -9.51
N HIS A 339 9.59 10.86 -8.70
CA HIS A 339 8.22 10.68 -9.16
C HIS A 339 7.93 11.52 -10.42
N ASN A 340 7.36 10.88 -11.44
CA ASN A 340 7.08 11.44 -12.77
C ASN A 340 8.30 11.70 -13.66
N ASP A 341 9.48 11.18 -13.32
CA ASP A 341 10.59 11.22 -14.26
C ASP A 341 10.24 10.41 -15.52
N LEU A 342 10.42 11.04 -16.68
CA LEU A 342 10.23 10.44 -17.99
C LEU A 342 11.55 9.84 -18.46
N ILE A 343 11.59 8.54 -18.66
CA ILE A 343 12.73 7.81 -19.21
C ILE A 343 12.40 7.48 -20.66
N THR A 344 13.22 7.93 -21.60
CA THR A 344 13.03 7.64 -23.03
C THR A 344 14.22 6.86 -23.54
N PHE A 345 13.94 5.76 -24.26
CA PHE A 345 14.92 4.93 -24.92
C PHE A 345 14.84 5.11 -26.44
N TYR A 346 15.98 5.29 -27.08
CA TYR A 346 16.13 5.42 -28.53
C TYR A 346 16.79 4.14 -29.07
N PRO A 347 16.02 3.18 -29.63
CA PRO A 347 16.57 2.06 -30.38
C PRO A 347 17.53 2.50 -31.49
N LYS A 348 18.41 1.58 -31.90
CA LYS A 348 19.24 1.83 -33.09
C LYS A 348 18.33 2.01 -34.30
N LYS A 349 18.59 3.06 -35.08
CA LYS A 349 17.87 3.36 -36.32
C LYS A 349 17.95 2.14 -37.25
N GLN A 350 16.80 1.60 -37.66
CA GLN A 350 16.73 0.67 -38.79
C GLN A 350 16.83 1.52 -40.07
N GLU A 351 17.55 1.03 -41.08
CA GLU A 351 17.95 1.81 -42.26
C GLU A 351 16.75 2.31 -43.10
N ASP A 352 15.55 1.78 -42.88
CA ASP A 352 14.33 2.05 -43.67
C ASP A 352 13.22 2.82 -42.92
N GLU A 353 13.48 3.39 -41.73
CA GLU A 353 12.47 4.17 -40.99
C GLU A 353 12.74 5.69 -41.01
N ASP A 354 11.78 6.43 -41.57
CA ASP A 354 11.80 7.90 -41.64
C ASP A 354 11.68 8.58 -40.26
N GLU A 355 11.13 7.88 -39.26
CA GLU A 355 10.96 8.38 -37.90
C GLU A 355 11.85 7.64 -36.88
N GLU A 356 12.47 8.38 -35.95
CA GLU A 356 13.18 7.77 -34.83
C GLU A 356 12.16 7.12 -33.87
N LYS A 357 12.00 5.79 -33.95
CA LYS A 357 11.31 5.03 -32.91
C LYS A 357 11.89 5.38 -31.55
N MET A 358 11.01 5.62 -30.58
CA MET A 358 11.38 5.90 -29.19
C MET A 358 10.40 5.19 -28.26
N TYR A 359 10.89 4.69 -27.12
CA TYR A 359 10.07 4.03 -26.10
C TYR A 359 10.11 4.82 -24.81
N ARG A 360 8.95 5.26 -24.31
CA ARG A 360 8.85 6.11 -23.12
C ARG A 360 8.27 5.39 -21.93
N PHE A 361 8.91 5.57 -20.78
CA PHE A 361 8.37 5.17 -19.48
C PHE A 361 8.25 6.37 -18.55
N VAL A 362 7.17 6.42 -17.78
CA VAL A 362 7.05 7.34 -16.65
C VAL A 362 7.29 6.57 -15.36
N TYR A 363 8.28 7.01 -14.58
CA TYR A 363 8.61 6.39 -13.32
C TYR A 363 7.73 6.93 -12.17
N TYR A 364 7.10 6.02 -11.45
CA TYR A 364 6.31 6.31 -10.26
C TYR A 364 6.96 5.68 -9.03
N ASN A 365 7.51 6.49 -8.14
CA ASN A 365 7.98 6.03 -6.83
C ASN A 365 6.83 5.67 -5.85
N ARG A 366 5.60 5.99 -6.23
CA ARG A 366 4.34 5.76 -5.51
C ARG A 366 3.24 5.59 -6.55
N PHE A 367 2.98 4.37 -6.96
CA PHE A 367 1.92 4.09 -7.92
C PHE A 367 0.58 4.10 -7.22
N LEU A 368 -0.05 5.27 -7.21
CA LEU A 368 -1.49 5.39 -7.04
C LEU A 368 -2.06 5.34 -8.45
N ASP A 369 -2.75 4.25 -8.76
CA ASP A 369 -3.39 4.00 -10.05
C ASP A 369 -3.82 5.30 -10.77
N PRO A 370 -3.21 5.64 -11.92
CA PRO A 370 -3.60 6.77 -12.75
C PRO A 370 -4.76 6.44 -13.71
N GLN A 371 -5.27 5.20 -13.73
CA GLN A 371 -6.47 4.80 -14.48
C GLN A 371 -7.77 4.91 -13.65
N ALA A 372 -7.70 5.28 -12.37
CA ALA A 372 -8.86 5.45 -11.48
C ALA A 372 -9.31 6.90 -11.25
#